data_AF-A0A2V8JF49-F1
#
_entry.id   AF-A0A2V8JF49-F1
#
_cell.length_a   1.000
_cell.length_b   1.000
_cell.length_c   1.000
_cell.angle_alpha   90.00
_cell.angle_beta   90.00
_cell.angle_gamma   90.00
#
_symmetry.space_group_name_H-M   'P 1'
#
loop_
_entity.id
_entity.type
_entity.pdbx_description
1 polymer ?
#
loop_
_entity_poly.entity_id
_entity_poly.type
_entity_poly.pdbx_seq_one_letter_code
_entity_poly.pdbx_strand_id
1 'polypeptide(L)'
;MNNLKLRSMVVSLVVATTLMVMACSGGRTASPERLATTGLRLYVFDCGTLKADLTRFRLKPEEVATTDLSVACFLVVHPRGKLLWDAGAVPDMDWTPTDGPVRHHLALPDGSERDLTLRKRLSAQLAEAGYAANRHRVSGILALPL
;
A
#
# COMPACT_ATOMS: atom_id res chain seq x y z
N MET A 1 -45.84 -37.17 -13.60
CA MET A 1 -44.64 -36.62 -14.29
C MET A 1 -43.90 -37.80 -14.91
N ASN A 2 -43.73 -37.84 -16.24
CA ASN A 2 -43.32 -39.07 -16.95
C ASN A 2 -41.85 -39.42 -16.68
N ASN A 3 -41.51 -40.72 -16.68
CA ASN A 3 -40.19 -41.27 -16.35
C ASN A 3 -39.03 -40.63 -17.12
N LEU A 4 -39.27 -40.14 -18.34
CA LEU A 4 -38.28 -39.43 -19.15
C LEU A 4 -37.99 -38.01 -18.65
N LYS A 5 -39.00 -37.29 -18.15
CA LYS A 5 -38.85 -35.95 -17.55
C LYS A 5 -38.14 -36.03 -16.20
N LEU A 6 -38.42 -37.07 -15.41
CA LEU A 6 -37.76 -37.30 -14.12
C LEU A 6 -36.27 -37.64 -14.32
N ARG A 7 -35.93 -38.47 -15.32
CA ARG A 7 -34.52 -38.77 -15.66
C ARG A 7 -33.76 -37.56 -16.16
N SER A 8 -34.37 -36.76 -17.05
CA SER A 8 -33.75 -35.53 -17.57
C SER A 8 -33.51 -34.49 -16.46
N MET A 9 -34.44 -34.36 -15.53
CA MET A 9 -34.32 -33.47 -14.38
C MET A 9 -33.24 -33.92 -13.39
N VAL A 10 -33.12 -35.23 -13.13
CA VAL A 10 -32.07 -35.78 -12.26
C VAL A 10 -30.68 -35.63 -12.88
N VAL A 11 -30.54 -35.86 -14.19
CA VAL A 11 -29.26 -35.66 -14.90
C VAL A 11 -28.86 -34.18 -14.87
N SER A 12 -29.80 -33.26 -15.08
CA SER A 12 -29.53 -31.82 -15.03
C SER A 12 -29.12 -31.35 -13.63
N LEU A 13 -29.71 -31.92 -12.57
CA LEU A 13 -29.35 -31.60 -11.19
C LEU A 13 -27.95 -32.12 -10.82
N VAL A 14 -27.56 -33.31 -11.28
CA VAL A 14 -26.21 -33.87 -11.04
C VAL A 14 -25.12 -33.07 -11.75
N VAL A 15 -25.35 -32.65 -13.00
CA VAL A 15 -24.40 -31.82 -13.77
C VAL A 15 -24.25 -30.42 -13.16
N ALA A 16 -25.33 -29.83 -12.65
CA ALA A 16 -25.26 -28.54 -11.96
C ALA A 16 -24.45 -28.63 -10.65
N THR A 17 -24.57 -29.74 -9.91
CA THR A 17 -23.79 -29.94 -8.67
C THR A 17 -22.30 -30.19 -8.92
N THR A 18 -21.91 -30.84 -10.02
CA THR A 18 -20.49 -31.06 -10.33
C THR A 18 -19.77 -29.79 -10.81
N LEU A 19 -20.45 -28.86 -11.49
CA LEU A 19 -19.87 -27.56 -11.84
C LEU A 19 -19.64 -26.64 -10.63
N MET A 20 -20.47 -26.73 -9.58
CA MET A 20 -20.37 -25.86 -8.40
C MET A 20 -19.14 -26.18 -7.51
N VAL A 21 -18.68 -27.44 -7.51
CA VAL A 21 -17.54 -27.88 -6.67
C VAL A 21 -16.19 -27.35 -7.18
N MET A 22 -16.07 -27.07 -8.49
CA MET A 22 -14.84 -26.55 -9.08
C MET A 22 -14.60 -25.05 -8.85
N ALA A 23 -15.59 -24.31 -8.35
CA ALA A 23 -15.48 -22.87 -8.08
C ALA A 23 -14.88 -22.54 -6.68
N CYS A 24 -14.66 -23.54 -5.81
CA CYS A 24 -14.11 -23.32 -4.46
C CYS A 24 -12.62 -23.64 -4.32
N SER A 25 -11.98 -24.21 -5.34
CA SER A 25 -10.51 -24.33 -5.42
C SER A 25 -9.89 -23.04 -5.94
N GLY A 26 -10.27 -21.90 -5.34
CA GLY A 26 -9.45 -20.70 -5.33
C GLY A 26 -8.18 -21.03 -4.55
N GLY A 27 -7.21 -21.62 -5.24
CA GLY A 27 -5.89 -21.91 -4.70
C GLY A 27 -5.35 -20.64 -4.07
N ARG A 28 -5.28 -20.63 -2.74
CA ARG A 28 -4.38 -19.75 -2.02
C ARG A 28 -2.99 -20.13 -2.49
N THR A 29 -2.48 -19.46 -3.52
CA THR A 29 -1.05 -19.27 -3.64
C THR A 29 -0.67 -18.53 -2.36
N ALA A 30 -0.23 -19.29 -1.36
CA ALA A 30 0.60 -18.75 -0.31
C ALA A 30 1.69 -18.01 -1.08
N SER A 31 1.64 -16.68 -1.02
CA SER A 31 2.75 -15.84 -1.45
C SER A 31 4.00 -16.51 -0.89
N PRO A 32 5.01 -16.85 -1.71
CA PRO A 32 6.22 -17.43 -1.18
C PRO A 32 6.69 -16.45 -0.13
N GLU A 33 6.51 -16.83 1.14
CA GLU A 33 7.02 -16.09 2.27
C GLU A 33 8.52 -16.15 2.04
N ARG A 34 9.02 -15.11 1.35
CA ARG A 34 10.39 -14.94 0.95
C ARG A 34 11.22 -15.34 2.14
N LEU A 35 11.88 -16.50 2.01
CA LEU A 35 12.58 -17.27 3.03
C LEU A 35 12.60 -16.51 4.34
N ALA A 36 11.84 -16.98 5.33
CA ALA A 36 11.78 -16.41 6.67
C ALA A 36 13.21 -16.22 7.19
N THR A 37 13.79 -15.08 6.85
CA THR A 37 15.05 -14.59 7.33
C THR A 37 14.71 -14.29 8.76
N THR A 38 15.26 -15.08 9.68
CA THR A 38 15.04 -14.95 11.12
C THR A 38 15.56 -13.61 11.66
N GLY A 39 16.11 -12.75 10.80
CA GLY A 39 16.63 -11.43 11.10
C GLY A 39 15.67 -10.27 10.79
N LEU A 40 16.06 -9.10 11.29
CA LEU A 40 15.43 -7.82 11.03
C LEU A 40 15.48 -7.46 9.54
N ARG A 41 14.35 -7.02 8.97
CA ARG A 41 14.27 -6.46 7.62
C ARG A 41 13.76 -5.02 7.66
N LEU A 42 14.39 -4.13 6.89
CA LEU A 42 13.93 -2.77 6.64
C LEU A 42 13.52 -2.64 5.18
N TYR A 43 12.30 -2.17 4.95
CA TYR A 43 11.82 -1.75 3.63
C TYR A 43 11.74 -0.23 3.63
N VAL A 44 12.18 0.39 2.53
CA VAL A 44 12.06 1.82 2.27
C VAL A 44 11.15 1.99 1.07
N PHE A 45 10.09 2.78 1.22
CA PHE A 45 9.09 3.03 0.20
C PHE A 45 9.14 4.48 -0.26
N ASP A 46 8.89 4.71 -1.55
CA ASP A 46 8.78 6.03 -2.14
C ASP A 46 7.39 6.62 -1.83
N CYS A 47 7.32 7.44 -0.80
CA CYS A 47 6.10 8.15 -0.41
C CYS A 47 6.03 9.56 -1.03
N GLY A 48 6.84 9.81 -2.05
CA GLY A 48 6.79 11.00 -2.88
C GLY A 48 8.03 11.88 -2.78
N THR A 49 7.94 13.02 -3.44
CA THR A 49 8.98 14.04 -3.47
C THR A 49 8.37 15.39 -3.12
N LEU A 50 8.87 16.01 -2.06
CA LEU A 50 8.42 17.29 -1.54
C LEU A 50 9.30 18.41 -2.11
N LYS A 51 8.68 19.48 -2.61
CA LYS A 51 9.41 20.72 -2.89
C LYS A 51 9.58 21.49 -1.58
N ALA A 52 10.82 21.78 -1.22
CA ALA A 52 11.12 22.45 0.03
C ALA A 52 11.60 23.89 -0.16
N ASP A 53 11.18 24.74 0.76
CA ASP A 53 11.78 26.05 0.97
C ASP A 53 13.10 25.87 1.74
N LEU A 54 14.23 26.17 1.08
CA LEU A 54 15.58 26.02 1.64
C LEU A 54 15.84 26.91 2.85
N THR A 55 15.12 28.04 2.97
CA THR A 55 15.30 28.98 4.09
C THR A 55 15.00 28.32 5.44
N ARG A 56 14.12 27.31 5.45
CA ARG A 56 13.80 26.49 6.63
C ARG A 56 15.00 25.70 7.15
N PHE A 57 15.95 25.38 6.28
CA PHE A 57 17.18 24.67 6.61
C PHE A 57 18.38 25.61 6.75
N ARG A 58 18.16 26.93 6.63
CA ARG A 58 19.22 27.95 6.59
C ARG A 58 20.25 27.69 5.48
N LEU A 59 19.78 27.18 4.34
CA LEU A 59 20.58 26.90 3.16
C LEU A 59 20.24 27.87 2.02
N LYS A 60 21.23 28.12 1.17
CA LYS A 60 21.09 28.88 -0.08
C LYS A 60 20.99 27.95 -1.29
N PRO A 61 20.37 28.38 -2.39
CA PRO A 61 20.25 27.57 -3.61
C PRO A 61 21.60 27.05 -4.14
N GLU A 62 22.67 27.84 -4.01
CA GLU A 62 24.00 27.48 -4.52
C GLU A 62 24.72 26.45 -3.64
N GLU A 63 24.22 26.19 -2.43
CA GLU A 63 24.81 25.25 -1.46
C GLU A 63 24.27 23.83 -1.63
N VAL A 64 23.26 23.62 -2.48
CA VAL A 64 22.59 22.32 -2.66
C VAL A 64 22.49 21.95 -4.15
N ALA A 65 22.61 20.66 -4.44
CA ALA A 65 22.42 20.15 -5.79
C ALA A 65 20.94 20.08 -6.20
N THR A 66 20.03 20.02 -5.22
CA THR A 66 18.59 19.94 -5.45
C THR A 66 17.80 20.43 -4.24
N THR A 67 16.59 20.95 -4.49
CA THR A 67 15.61 21.37 -3.46
C THR A 67 14.55 20.30 -3.19
N ASP A 68 14.66 19.16 -3.86
CA ASP A 68 13.69 18.09 -3.82
C ASP A 68 14.02 17.16 -2.66
N LEU A 69 13.09 17.05 -1.71
CA LEU A 69 13.24 16.17 -0.55
C LEU A 69 12.49 14.87 -0.80
N SER A 70 13.14 13.75 -0.54
CA SER A 70 12.46 12.46 -0.53
C SER A 70 11.53 12.37 0.67
N VAL A 71 10.31 11.90 0.43
CA VAL A 71 9.39 11.46 1.47
C VAL A 71 9.50 9.95 1.54
N ALA A 72 10.21 9.44 2.53
CA ALA A 72 10.45 8.01 2.70
C ALA A 72 9.54 7.44 3.78
N CYS A 73 8.87 6.32 3.47
CA CYS A 73 8.17 5.54 4.48
C CYS A 73 8.92 4.24 4.77
N PHE A 74 8.83 3.74 5.99
CA PHE A 74 9.63 2.60 6.42
C PHE A 74 8.77 1.50 7.01
N LEU A 75 8.95 0.26 6.55
CA LEU A 75 8.45 -0.92 7.25
C LEU A 75 9.63 -1.68 7.86
N VAL A 76 9.63 -1.75 9.18
CA VAL A 76 10.57 -2.55 9.96
C VAL A 76 9.88 -3.87 10.31
N VAL A 77 10.42 -4.97 9.82
CA VAL A 77 9.93 -6.33 10.08
C VAL A 77 10.91 -7.01 11.01
N HIS A 78 10.52 -7.10 12.28
CA HIS A 78 11.28 -7.73 13.35
C HIS A 78 10.59 -9.03 13.78
N PRO A 79 11.30 -10.04 14.32
CA PRO A 79 10.67 -11.26 14.85
C PRO A 79 9.58 -11.02 15.90
N ARG A 80 9.65 -9.90 16.63
CA ARG A 80 8.63 -9.49 17.64
C ARG A 80 7.40 -8.79 17.04
N GLY A 81 7.43 -8.42 15.77
CA GLY A 81 6.36 -7.65 15.15
C GLY A 81 6.85 -6.72 14.04
N LYS A 82 5.89 -6.02 13.45
CA LYS A 82 6.12 -5.08 12.34
C LYS A 82 5.85 -3.67 12.83
N LEU A 83 6.69 -2.72 12.44
CA LEU A 83 6.50 -1.29 12.68
C LEU A 83 6.49 -0.58 11.33
N LEU A 84 5.39 0.09 11.03
CA LEU A 84 5.34 1.09 9.97
C LEU A 84 5.75 2.42 10.61
N TRP A 85 6.90 2.95 10.22
CA TRP A 85 7.40 4.25 10.64
C TRP A 85 7.19 5.24 9.49
N ASP A 86 6.40 6.27 9.77
CA ASP A 86 5.85 7.20 8.79
C ASP A 86 4.92 6.52 7.75
N ALA A 87 3.98 7.29 7.21
CA ALA A 87 3.01 6.84 6.21
C ALA A 87 2.88 7.85 5.04
N GLY A 88 3.77 8.83 4.98
CA GLY A 88 3.76 9.87 3.96
C GLY A 88 2.83 11.02 4.32
N ALA A 89 2.87 12.08 3.51
CA ALA A 89 2.15 13.31 3.80
C ALA A 89 0.69 13.33 3.31
N VAL A 90 0.32 12.43 2.38
CA VAL A 90 -1.02 12.35 1.80
C VAL A 90 -1.55 10.92 1.99
N PRO A 91 -2.69 10.72 2.67
CA PRO A 91 -3.32 9.42 2.78
C PRO A 91 -3.65 8.82 1.39
N ASP A 92 -3.47 7.52 1.24
CA ASP A 92 -3.74 6.81 -0.03
C ASP A 92 -5.15 7.05 -0.60
N MET A 93 -6.13 7.35 0.26
CA MET A 93 -7.52 7.60 -0.12
C MET A 93 -7.79 9.02 -0.64
N ASP A 94 -6.87 9.96 -0.41
CA ASP A 94 -7.07 11.39 -0.71
C ASP A 94 -6.54 11.79 -2.09
N TRP A 95 -6.07 10.82 -2.88
CA TRP A 95 -5.62 11.03 -4.24
C TRP A 95 -5.81 9.79 -5.12
N THR A 96 -5.88 10.00 -6.44
CA THR A 96 -6.06 8.94 -7.43
C THR A 96 -4.76 8.76 -8.22
N PRO A 97 -4.13 7.56 -8.19
CA PRO A 97 -2.99 7.25 -9.03
C PRO A 97 -3.33 7.37 -10.52
N THR A 98 -2.36 7.84 -11.29
CA THR A 98 -2.39 7.86 -12.75
C THR A 98 -1.20 7.07 -13.31
N ASP A 99 -1.08 6.95 -14.63
CA ASP A 99 0.08 6.34 -15.26
C ASP A 99 1.38 7.15 -15.10
N GLY A 100 1.29 8.36 -14.51
CA GLY A 100 2.42 9.25 -14.27
C GLY A 100 2.42 9.87 -12.86
N PRO A 101 3.36 10.78 -12.58
CA PRO A 101 3.41 11.48 -11.31
C PRO A 101 2.18 12.37 -11.11
N VAL A 102 1.63 12.36 -9.90
CA VAL A 102 0.50 13.20 -9.48
C VAL A 102 1.04 14.28 -8.54
N ARG A 103 0.83 15.55 -8.90
CA ARG A 103 1.13 16.68 -8.01
C ARG A 103 -0.05 16.87 -7.05
N HIS A 104 0.24 16.92 -5.76
CA HIS A 104 -0.72 17.17 -4.70
C HIS A 104 -0.27 18.40 -3.90
N HIS A 105 -1.21 19.31 -3.69
CA HIS A 105 -0.95 20.56 -2.97
C HIS A 105 -1.43 20.44 -1.53
N LEU A 106 -0.51 20.64 -0.59
CA LEU A 106 -0.73 20.53 0.84
C LEU A 106 -0.84 21.92 1.45
N ALA A 107 -2.00 22.25 1.99
CA ALA A 107 -2.16 23.40 2.87
C ALA A 107 -1.92 22.96 4.32
N LEU A 108 -0.92 23.54 4.98
CA LEU A 108 -0.58 23.24 6.37
C LEU A 108 -1.39 24.14 7.33
N PRO A 109 -1.59 23.73 8.59
CA PRO A 109 -2.34 24.53 9.58
C PRO A 109 -1.76 25.92 9.84
N ASP A 110 -0.46 26.10 9.63
CA ASP A 110 0.24 27.39 9.75
C ASP A 110 0.03 28.33 8.54
N GLY A 111 -0.82 27.93 7.59
CA GLY A 111 -1.09 28.67 6.35
C GLY A 111 -0.01 28.52 5.30
N SER A 112 1.06 27.76 5.57
CA SER A 112 2.09 27.50 4.58
C SER A 112 1.67 26.38 3.63
N GLU A 113 2.11 26.50 2.39
CA GLU A 113 1.76 25.57 1.33
C GLU A 113 2.96 24.75 0.89
N ARG A 114 2.74 23.49 0.49
CA ARG A 114 3.77 22.60 -0.03
C ARG A 114 3.25 21.81 -1.21
N ASP A 115 4.12 21.59 -2.19
CA ASP A 115 3.84 20.68 -3.29
C ASP A 115 4.53 19.34 -3.08
N LEU A 116 3.74 18.28 -3.18
CA LEU A 116 4.20 16.90 -3.16
C LEU A 116 3.95 16.27 -4.52
N THR A 117 4.91 15.48 -5.00
CA THR A 117 4.74 14.63 -6.17
C THR A 117 4.66 13.17 -5.74
N LEU A 118 3.56 12.52 -6.05
CA LEU A 118 3.25 11.13 -5.72
C LEU A 118 3.27 10.27 -6.97
N ARG A 119 3.63 8.98 -6.84
CA ARG A 119 3.68 8.04 -7.97
C ARG A 119 2.90 6.77 -7.71
N LYS A 120 3.00 6.22 -6.50
CA LYS A 120 2.31 4.99 -6.13
C LYS A 120 1.83 5.08 -4.68
N ARG A 121 0.61 4.60 -4.44
CA ARG A 121 0.06 4.44 -3.09
C ARG A 121 0.96 3.59 -2.21
N LEU A 122 1.07 3.94 -0.94
CA LEU A 122 1.87 3.15 0.03
C LEU A 122 1.30 1.74 0.18
N SER A 123 -0.03 1.60 0.20
CA SER A 123 -0.71 0.30 0.24
C SER A 123 -0.33 -0.61 -0.93
N ALA A 124 -0.20 -0.05 -2.14
CA ALA A 124 0.23 -0.82 -3.30
C ALA A 124 1.70 -1.25 -3.18
N GLN A 125 2.59 -0.37 -2.70
CA GLN A 125 3.99 -0.69 -2.45
C GLN A 125 4.16 -1.77 -1.37
N LEU A 126 3.37 -1.69 -0.29
CA LEU A 126 3.32 -2.72 0.74
C LEU A 126 2.86 -4.06 0.17
N ALA A 127 1.81 -4.06 -0.66
CA ALA A 127 1.31 -5.28 -1.30
C ALA A 127 2.36 -5.92 -2.21
N GLU A 128 3.09 -5.13 -2.99
CA GLU A 128 4.23 -5.59 -3.81
C GLU A 128 5.35 -6.21 -2.95
N ALA A 129 5.56 -5.68 -1.74
CA ALA A 129 6.49 -6.24 -0.77
C ALA A 129 5.93 -7.45 0.01
N GLY A 130 4.67 -7.84 -0.22
CA GLY A 130 4.01 -8.96 0.47
C GLY A 130 3.38 -8.62 1.81
N TYR A 131 3.10 -7.33 2.07
CA TYR A 131 2.49 -6.84 3.31
C TYR A 131 1.15 -6.16 3.04
N ALA A 132 0.22 -6.28 3.99
CA ALA A 132 -1.06 -5.59 3.95
C ALA A 132 -1.02 -4.35 4.87
N ALA A 133 -1.63 -3.25 4.42
CA ALA A 133 -1.90 -2.09 5.26
C ALA A 133 -3.07 -2.42 6.21
N ASN A 134 -2.80 -3.00 7.38
CA ASN A 134 -3.82 -3.32 8.38
C ASN A 134 -3.80 -2.34 9.56
N ARG A 135 -4.95 -1.69 9.79
CA ARG A 135 -5.13 -0.62 10.79
C ARG A 135 -4.92 -1.05 12.25
N HIS A 136 -4.87 -2.35 12.53
CA HIS A 136 -4.97 -2.91 13.89
C HIS A 136 -3.66 -3.43 14.47
N ARG A 137 -2.54 -3.35 13.75
CA ARG A 137 -1.27 -3.93 14.22
C ARG A 137 -0.03 -3.07 13.99
N VAL A 138 -0.22 -1.76 13.81
CA VAL A 138 0.85 -0.76 13.89
C VAL A 138 0.66 -0.02 15.21
N SER A 139 1.34 -0.48 16.26
CA SER A 139 1.40 0.28 17.52
C SER A 139 2.19 1.55 17.25
N GLY A 140 1.56 2.69 17.52
CA GLY A 140 1.88 3.97 16.90
C GLY A 140 3.22 4.59 17.26
N ILE A 141 3.65 5.48 16.36
CA ILE A 141 4.14 6.81 16.73
C ILE A 141 3.20 7.77 16.01
N LEU A 142 2.47 8.57 16.81
CA LEU A 142 1.64 9.66 16.34
C LEU A 142 2.43 10.48 15.31
N ALA A 143 1.77 10.83 14.20
CA ALA A 143 2.13 12.03 13.46
C ALA A 143 2.18 13.18 14.47
N LEU A 144 3.38 13.68 14.76
CA LEU A 144 3.53 14.91 15.51
C LEU A 144 2.94 16.02 14.64
N PRO A 145 2.01 16.83 15.17
CA PRO A 145 1.56 18.02 14.46
C PRO A 145 2.78 18.94 14.38
N LEU A 146 3.16 19.31 13.15
CA LEU A 146 3.96 20.50 12.90
C LEU A 146 3.05 21.73 13.03
#